data_AF-A0A6N6QD14-F1
#
_entry.id   AF-A0A6N6QD14-F1
#
_cell.length_a   1.000
_cell.length_b   1.000
_cell.length_c   1.000
_cell.angle_alpha   90.00
_cell.angle_beta   90.00
_cell.angle_gamma   90.00
#
_symmetry.space_group_name_H-M   'P 1'
#
loop_
_entity.id
_entity.type
_entity.pdbx_description
1 polymer ?
#
loop_
_entity_poly.entity_id
_entity_poly.type
_entity_poly.pdbx_seq_one_letter_code
_entity_poly.pdbx_strand_id
1 'polypeptide(L)'
;MFDSKRGDANMKRLTSAAFLIFAVMLSSVAYADLKGADRKLNDLYSQVINSLPASNQTQLKESQRNWIKYRDSECRYQQVNYAIMVSEADCKEALTRQRIGLLSQQLGWLKKVGQKDEAGTAVDCKQEIGAKAANILVNQCKDISPATNPPCNASNSCDLIRDEIKRGCSMVGDKKPAYCQ
;
A
#
# COMPACT_ATOMS: atom_id res chain seq x y z
N MET A 1 -69.33 -12.09 -22.47
CA MET A 1 -68.45 -13.06 -21.76
C MET A 1 -67.01 -12.68 -22.08
N PHE A 2 -66.44 -11.74 -21.31
CA PHE A 2 -65.05 -11.31 -21.49
C PHE A 2 -64.12 -12.40 -20.93
N ASP A 3 -63.24 -12.91 -21.79
CA ASP A 3 -62.36 -14.04 -21.53
C ASP A 3 -61.23 -13.65 -20.55
N SER A 4 -61.53 -13.77 -19.25
CA SER A 4 -60.65 -13.44 -18.13
C SER A 4 -59.33 -14.23 -18.15
N LYS A 5 -59.27 -15.40 -18.82
CA LYS A 5 -58.05 -16.21 -18.93
C LYS A 5 -56.99 -15.58 -19.84
N ARG A 6 -57.38 -14.76 -20.83
CA ARG A 6 -56.45 -14.15 -21.79
C ARG A 6 -55.73 -12.92 -21.24
N GLY A 7 -56.33 -12.21 -20.29
CA GLY A 7 -55.70 -11.09 -19.57
C GLY A 7 -54.60 -11.54 -18.60
N ASP A 8 -54.83 -12.66 -17.90
CA ASP A 8 -53.92 -13.18 -16.90
C ASP A 8 -52.63 -13.77 -17.51
N ALA A 9 -52.74 -14.42 -18.68
CA ALA A 9 -51.57 -14.93 -19.42
C ALA A 9 -50.67 -13.83 -20.02
N ASN A 10 -51.26 -12.71 -20.47
CA ASN A 10 -50.50 -11.56 -20.98
C ASN A 10 -49.82 -10.78 -19.85
N MET A 11 -50.49 -10.62 -18.71
CA MET A 11 -49.90 -9.97 -17.53
C MET A 11 -48.75 -10.80 -16.94
N LYS A 12 -48.87 -12.14 -16.90
CA LYS A 12 -47.79 -13.06 -16.48
C LYS A 12 -46.59 -13.06 -17.44
N ARG A 13 -46.82 -12.92 -18.75
CA ARG A 13 -45.74 -12.83 -19.76
C ARG A 13 -45.03 -11.47 -19.74
N LEU A 14 -45.77 -10.37 -19.60
CA LEU A 14 -45.22 -9.02 -19.49
C LEU A 14 -44.39 -8.85 -18.20
N THR A 15 -44.88 -9.38 -17.07
CA THR A 15 -44.13 -9.37 -15.80
C THR A 15 -42.88 -10.23 -15.85
N SER A 16 -42.93 -11.42 -16.46
CA SER A 16 -41.75 -12.31 -16.59
C SER A 16 -40.68 -11.75 -17.54
N ALA A 17 -41.07 -11.14 -18.66
CA ALA A 17 -40.14 -10.51 -19.60
C ALA A 17 -39.49 -9.24 -19.01
N ALA A 18 -40.26 -8.42 -18.30
CA ALA A 18 -39.72 -7.25 -17.60
C ALA A 18 -38.74 -7.64 -16.48
N PHE A 19 -39.01 -8.72 -15.75
CA PHE A 19 -38.10 -9.26 -14.71
C PHE A 19 -36.78 -9.76 -15.31
N LEU A 20 -36.84 -10.49 -16.43
CA LEU A 20 -35.65 -11.00 -17.12
C LEU A 20 -34.79 -9.87 -17.71
N ILE A 21 -35.41 -8.85 -18.31
CA ILE A 21 -34.70 -7.68 -18.85
C ILE A 21 -34.01 -6.89 -17.72
N PHE A 22 -34.66 -6.75 -16.56
CA PHE A 22 -34.07 -6.07 -15.40
C PHE A 22 -32.87 -6.83 -14.81
N ALA A 23 -32.95 -8.17 -14.69
CA ALA A 23 -31.85 -8.99 -14.20
C ALA A 23 -30.60 -8.98 -15.12
N VAL A 24 -30.81 -8.92 -16.44
CA VAL A 24 -29.72 -8.85 -17.43
C VAL A 24 -29.03 -7.47 -17.41
N MET A 25 -29.78 -6.38 -17.24
CA MET A 25 -29.22 -5.03 -17.16
C MET A 25 -28.40 -4.78 -15.87
N LEU A 26 -28.82 -5.32 -14.72
CA LEU A 26 -28.06 -5.21 -13.47
C LEU A 26 -26.70 -5.93 -13.56
N SER A 27 -26.69 -7.08 -14.22
CA SER A 27 -25.45 -7.85 -14.42
C SER A 27 -24.45 -7.06 -15.28
N SER A 28 -24.89 -6.39 -16.35
CA SER A 28 -23.98 -5.70 -17.27
C SER A 28 -23.30 -4.47 -16.68
N VAL A 29 -23.97 -3.74 -15.78
CA VAL A 29 -23.40 -2.59 -15.06
C VAL A 29 -22.36 -3.04 -14.04
N ALA A 30 -22.68 -4.05 -13.21
CA ALA A 30 -21.74 -4.61 -12.24
C ALA A 30 -20.44 -5.12 -12.90
N TYR A 31 -20.54 -5.76 -14.06
CA TYR A 31 -19.36 -6.17 -14.84
C TYR A 31 -18.56 -4.98 -15.40
N ALA A 32 -19.22 -3.91 -15.83
CA ALA A 32 -18.56 -2.70 -16.32
C ALA A 32 -17.80 -1.97 -15.20
N ASP A 33 -18.40 -1.88 -14.02
CA ASP A 33 -17.80 -1.28 -12.82
C ASP A 33 -16.60 -2.09 -12.34
N LEU A 34 -16.72 -3.42 -12.26
CA LEU A 34 -15.60 -4.31 -11.97
C LEU A 34 -14.46 -4.10 -12.98
N LYS A 35 -14.74 -4.05 -14.29
CA LYS A 35 -13.73 -3.80 -15.32
C LYS A 35 -13.07 -2.41 -15.18
N GLY A 36 -13.83 -1.41 -14.73
CA GLY A 36 -13.30 -0.09 -14.40
C GLY A 36 -12.34 -0.14 -13.21
N ALA A 37 -12.76 -0.80 -12.13
CA ALA A 37 -11.96 -0.99 -10.93
C ALA A 37 -10.68 -1.78 -11.22
N ASP A 38 -10.74 -2.88 -11.97
CA ASP A 38 -9.57 -3.70 -12.31
C ASP A 38 -8.55 -2.91 -13.15
N ARG A 39 -9.00 -2.07 -14.09
CA ARG A 39 -8.11 -1.16 -14.82
C ARG A 39 -7.38 -0.22 -13.87
N LYS A 40 -8.09 0.37 -12.90
CA LYS A 40 -7.48 1.29 -11.93
C LYS A 40 -6.52 0.58 -10.98
N LEU A 41 -6.85 -0.63 -10.57
CA LEU A 41 -5.98 -1.47 -9.76
C LEU A 41 -4.67 -1.78 -10.48
N ASN A 42 -4.74 -2.15 -11.76
CA ASN A 42 -3.54 -2.49 -12.55
C ASN A 42 -2.66 -1.26 -12.81
N ASP A 43 -3.26 -0.10 -13.04
CA ASP A 43 -2.56 1.19 -13.12
C ASP A 43 -1.77 1.48 -11.83
N LEU A 44 -2.45 1.45 -10.68
CA LEU A 44 -1.79 1.70 -9.39
C LEU A 44 -0.75 0.64 -9.03
N TYR A 45 -1.04 -0.63 -9.27
CA TYR A 45 -0.07 -1.71 -9.07
C TYR A 45 1.20 -1.47 -9.88
N SER A 46 1.05 -1.05 -11.14
CA SER A 46 2.18 -0.71 -12.01
C SER A 46 2.99 0.47 -11.46
N GLN A 47 2.32 1.50 -10.94
CA GLN A 47 3.01 2.63 -10.31
C GLN A 47 3.78 2.21 -9.06
N VAL A 48 3.16 1.41 -8.17
CA VAL A 48 3.82 0.93 -6.95
C VAL A 48 5.00 0.03 -7.29
N ILE A 49 4.83 -0.96 -8.16
CA ILE A 49 5.89 -1.93 -8.47
C ILE A 49 7.09 -1.29 -9.16
N ASN A 50 6.85 -0.30 -10.03
CA ASN A 50 7.92 0.44 -10.69
C ASN A 50 8.61 1.45 -9.76
N SER A 51 7.96 1.82 -8.64
CA SER A 51 8.56 2.67 -7.60
C SER A 51 9.33 1.87 -6.55
N LEU A 52 9.31 0.53 -6.63
CA LEU A 52 10.02 -0.34 -5.70
C LEU A 52 11.39 -0.76 -6.27
N PRO A 53 12.42 -0.92 -5.41
CA PRO A 53 13.65 -1.62 -5.78
C PRO A 53 13.34 -3.03 -6.30
N ALA A 54 14.13 -3.52 -7.26
CA ALA A 54 13.93 -4.83 -7.88
C ALA A 54 13.84 -5.99 -6.86
N SER A 55 14.62 -5.91 -5.77
CA SER A 55 14.60 -6.87 -4.66
C SER A 55 13.24 -6.96 -3.95
N ASN A 56 12.48 -5.86 -3.91
CA ASN A 56 11.22 -5.76 -3.18
C ASN A 56 10.00 -6.06 -4.07
N GLN A 57 10.15 -6.04 -5.40
CA GLN A 57 9.04 -6.31 -6.33
C GLN A 57 8.45 -7.72 -6.17
N THR A 58 9.27 -8.71 -5.83
CA THR A 58 8.80 -10.10 -5.62
C THR A 58 7.78 -10.18 -4.50
N GLN A 59 7.98 -9.43 -3.41
CA GLN A 59 7.07 -9.41 -2.27
C GLN A 59 5.72 -8.77 -2.64
N LEU A 60 5.74 -7.68 -3.42
CA LEU A 60 4.51 -7.06 -3.90
C LEU A 60 3.74 -8.00 -4.86
N LYS A 61 4.45 -8.66 -5.78
CA LYS A 61 3.86 -9.66 -6.70
C LYS A 61 3.18 -10.78 -5.91
N GLU A 62 3.82 -11.27 -4.85
CA GLU A 62 3.25 -12.31 -3.99
C GLU A 62 2.01 -11.82 -3.23
N SER A 63 2.11 -10.66 -2.58
CA SER A 63 0.96 -10.02 -1.91
C SER A 63 -0.23 -9.87 -2.85
N GLN A 64 0.01 -9.42 -4.10
CA GLN A 64 -1.04 -9.24 -5.09
C GLN A 64 -1.68 -10.57 -5.52
N ARG A 65 -0.89 -11.62 -5.75
CA ARG A 65 -1.43 -12.96 -6.08
C ARG A 65 -2.25 -13.54 -4.94
N ASN A 66 -1.79 -13.39 -3.70
CA ASN A 66 -2.50 -13.87 -2.52
C ASN A 66 -3.81 -13.12 -2.32
N TRP A 67 -3.83 -11.81 -2.55
CA TRP A 67 -5.06 -11.01 -2.55
C TRP A 67 -6.06 -11.47 -3.61
N ILE A 68 -5.62 -11.77 -4.84
CA ILE A 68 -6.51 -12.29 -5.90
C ILE A 68 -7.17 -13.61 -5.45
N LYS A 69 -6.39 -14.53 -4.85
CA LYS A 69 -6.93 -15.79 -4.31
C LYS A 69 -8.00 -15.54 -3.25
N TYR A 70 -7.73 -14.63 -2.30
CA TYR A 70 -8.69 -14.23 -1.27
C TYR A 70 -9.97 -13.64 -1.86
N ARG A 71 -9.85 -12.67 -2.78
CA ARG A 71 -10.99 -12.06 -3.46
C ARG A 71 -11.86 -13.12 -4.12
N ASP A 72 -11.25 -14.01 -4.89
CA ASP A 72 -11.99 -15.00 -5.65
C ASP A 72 -12.62 -16.07 -4.73
N SER A 73 -11.96 -16.47 -3.63
CA SER A 73 -12.56 -17.38 -2.65
C SER A 73 -13.70 -16.73 -1.86
N GLU A 74 -13.51 -15.48 -1.43
CA GLU A 74 -14.49 -14.73 -0.66
C GLU A 74 -15.75 -14.48 -1.49
N CYS A 75 -15.62 -14.05 -2.74
CA CYS A 75 -16.77 -13.80 -3.60
C CYS A 75 -17.52 -15.07 -4.00
N ARG A 76 -16.84 -16.21 -4.16
CA ARG A 76 -17.53 -17.50 -4.32
C ARG A 76 -18.30 -17.89 -3.07
N TYR A 77 -17.72 -17.70 -1.89
CA TYR A 77 -18.41 -17.94 -0.61
C TYR A 77 -19.65 -17.06 -0.48
N GLN A 78 -19.53 -15.75 -0.74
CA GLN A 78 -20.65 -14.83 -0.64
C GLN A 78 -21.74 -15.11 -1.67
N GLN A 79 -21.37 -15.47 -2.91
CA GLN A 79 -22.34 -15.83 -3.94
C GLN A 79 -23.16 -17.06 -3.56
N VAL A 80 -22.57 -18.06 -2.90
CA VAL A 80 -23.31 -19.26 -2.46
C VAL A 80 -24.22 -18.96 -1.28
N ASN A 81 -23.80 -18.11 -0.34
CA ASN A 81 -24.51 -17.88 0.92
C ASN A 81 -25.45 -16.67 0.91
N TYR A 82 -25.19 -15.69 0.03
CA TYR A 82 -25.86 -14.38 -0.01
C TYR A 82 -26.25 -13.98 -1.44
N ALA A 83 -26.51 -14.95 -2.32
CA ALA A 83 -26.80 -14.75 -3.75
C ALA A 83 -27.85 -13.67 -4.07
N ILE A 84 -28.84 -13.48 -3.18
CA ILE A 84 -29.91 -12.50 -3.34
C ILE A 84 -29.43 -11.07 -3.03
N MET A 85 -28.43 -10.93 -2.15
CA MET A 85 -27.95 -9.63 -1.67
C MET A 85 -26.81 -9.08 -2.50
N VAL A 86 -25.93 -9.93 -3.05
CA VAL A 86 -24.71 -9.50 -3.73
C VAL A 86 -24.37 -10.42 -4.89
N SER A 87 -24.08 -9.86 -6.06
CA SER A 87 -23.53 -10.64 -7.17
C SER A 87 -22.03 -10.88 -6.98
N GLU A 88 -21.49 -11.92 -7.63
CA GLU A 88 -20.04 -12.17 -7.61
C GLU A 88 -19.25 -10.97 -8.17
N ALA A 89 -19.81 -10.28 -9.16
CA ALA A 89 -19.21 -9.09 -9.76
C ALA A 89 -19.15 -7.91 -8.77
N ASP A 90 -20.24 -7.67 -8.03
CA ASP A 90 -20.29 -6.60 -7.02
C ASP A 90 -19.29 -6.85 -5.89
N CYS A 91 -19.21 -8.10 -5.40
CA CYS A 91 -18.21 -8.47 -4.39
C CYS A 91 -16.78 -8.24 -4.90
N LYS A 92 -16.49 -8.67 -6.14
CA LYS A 92 -15.17 -8.49 -6.74
C LYS A 92 -14.84 -7.01 -6.91
N GLU A 93 -15.81 -6.19 -7.31
CA GLU A 93 -15.67 -4.75 -7.47
C GLU A 93 -15.31 -4.09 -6.13
N ALA A 94 -16.06 -4.40 -5.07
CA ALA A 94 -15.87 -3.84 -3.76
C ALA A 94 -14.49 -4.17 -3.19
N LEU A 95 -14.07 -5.45 -3.29
CA LEU A 95 -12.74 -5.88 -2.84
C LEU A 95 -11.62 -5.29 -3.72
N THR A 96 -11.84 -5.10 -5.02
CA THR A 96 -10.90 -4.39 -5.91
C THR A 96 -10.75 -2.92 -5.48
N ARG A 97 -11.82 -2.23 -5.10
CA ARG A 97 -11.74 -0.85 -4.55
C ARG A 97 -10.97 -0.77 -3.25
N GLN A 98 -11.14 -1.74 -2.35
CA GLN A 98 -10.35 -1.82 -1.12
C GLN A 98 -8.85 -1.96 -1.44
N ARG A 99 -8.50 -2.83 -2.39
CA ARG A 99 -7.11 -3.02 -2.80
C ARG A 99 -6.51 -1.78 -3.47
N ILE A 100 -7.28 -1.05 -4.27
CA ILE A 100 -6.91 0.26 -4.82
C ILE A 100 -6.51 1.22 -3.70
N GLY A 101 -7.30 1.28 -2.62
CA GLY A 101 -6.99 2.12 -1.46
C GLY A 101 -5.64 1.77 -0.83
N LEU A 102 -5.37 0.47 -0.62
CA LEU A 102 -4.10 -0.01 -0.08
C LEU A 102 -2.91 0.34 -0.99
N LEU A 103 -3.03 0.12 -2.30
CA LEU A 103 -1.97 0.45 -3.27
C LEU A 103 -1.72 1.97 -3.34
N SER A 104 -2.77 2.78 -3.27
CA SER A 104 -2.65 4.24 -3.24
C SER A 104 -1.89 4.73 -2.00
N GLN A 105 -2.18 4.16 -0.83
CA GLN A 105 -1.47 4.45 0.40
C GLN A 105 0.01 4.07 0.31
N GLN A 106 0.30 2.88 -0.22
CA GLN A 106 1.68 2.42 -0.45
C GLN A 106 2.45 3.35 -1.38
N LEU A 107 1.84 3.76 -2.49
CA LEU A 107 2.44 4.72 -3.41
C LEU A 107 2.74 6.07 -2.71
N GLY A 108 1.84 6.50 -1.81
CA GLY A 108 2.04 7.70 -1.00
C GLY A 108 3.27 7.58 -0.07
N TRP A 109 3.48 6.43 0.57
CA TRP A 109 4.68 6.19 1.38
C TRP A 109 5.95 6.16 0.54
N LEU A 110 5.93 5.49 -0.63
CA LEU A 110 7.08 5.42 -1.53
C LEU A 110 7.52 6.81 -2.01
N LYS A 111 6.55 7.68 -2.35
CA LYS A 111 6.85 9.08 -2.71
C LYS A 111 7.49 9.87 -1.57
N LYS A 112 7.04 9.65 -0.32
CA LYS A 112 7.63 10.30 0.87
C LYS A 112 9.05 9.81 1.16
N VAL A 113 9.34 8.54 0.89
CA VAL A 113 10.71 7.99 1.01
C VAL A 113 11.60 8.58 -0.09
N GLY A 114 11.17 8.57 -1.36
CA GLY A 114 11.95 9.15 -2.45
C GLY A 114 12.22 10.65 -2.30
N GLN A 115 11.32 11.40 -1.65
CA GLN A 115 11.54 12.81 -1.30
C GLN A 115 12.52 13.02 -0.13
N LYS A 116 12.71 12.01 0.73
CA LYS A 116 13.76 12.02 1.76
C LYS A 116 15.13 11.69 1.18
N ASP A 117 15.19 10.92 0.09
CA ASP A 117 16.45 10.47 -0.51
C ASP A 117 17.19 11.60 -1.26
N GLU A 118 16.51 12.65 -1.73
CA GLU A 118 17.14 13.90 -2.23
C GLU A 118 17.64 14.83 -1.11
N ALA A 119 17.24 14.59 0.14
CA ALA A 119 17.68 15.34 1.32
C ALA A 119 18.61 14.53 2.25
N GLY A 120 19.08 13.35 1.84
CA GLY A 120 19.98 12.54 2.66
C GLY A 120 20.05 11.08 2.24
N THR A 121 20.67 10.79 1.10
CA THR A 121 21.13 9.43 0.81
C THR A 121 22.39 9.16 1.62
N ALA A 122 22.38 8.11 2.43
CA ALA A 122 23.50 7.70 3.25
C ALA A 122 24.71 7.27 2.39
N VAL A 123 25.52 8.24 1.98
CA VAL A 123 26.94 8.05 1.71
C VAL A 123 27.53 7.58 3.05
N ASP A 124 28.32 6.51 3.03
CA ASP A 124 28.97 6.10 4.26
C ASP A 124 29.84 7.26 4.77
N CYS A 125 29.90 7.47 6.08
CA CYS A 125 30.57 8.66 6.60
C CYS A 125 32.07 8.68 6.22
N LYS A 126 32.67 7.51 5.95
CA LYS A 126 34.05 7.42 5.46
C LYS A 126 34.21 8.00 4.05
N GLN A 127 33.23 7.81 3.18
CA GLN A 127 33.18 8.31 1.81
C GLN A 127 32.88 9.81 1.79
N GLU A 128 32.05 10.31 2.71
CA GLU A 128 31.66 11.71 2.78
C GLU A 128 32.80 12.61 3.29
N ILE A 129 33.39 12.29 4.45
CA ILE A 129 34.39 13.16 5.11
C ILE A 129 35.79 12.56 5.21
N GLY A 130 35.99 11.36 4.64
CA GLY A 130 37.24 10.62 4.72
C GLY A 130 37.35 9.78 5.99
N ALA A 131 38.06 8.65 5.90
CA ALA A 131 38.15 7.65 6.98
C ALA A 131 38.66 8.22 8.32
N LYS A 132 39.62 9.16 8.29
CA LYS A 132 40.17 9.76 9.50
C LYS A 132 39.13 10.62 10.23
N ALA A 133 38.43 11.50 9.51
CA ALA A 133 37.42 12.37 10.09
C ALA A 133 36.17 11.58 10.53
N ALA A 134 35.77 10.56 9.76
CA ALA A 134 34.67 9.66 10.11
C ALA A 134 34.94 8.89 11.41
N ASN A 135 36.17 8.42 11.63
CA ASN A 135 36.54 7.76 12.88
C ASN A 135 36.51 8.71 14.09
N ILE A 136 36.90 9.98 13.92
CA ILE A 136 36.79 11.00 14.98
C ILE A 136 35.30 11.17 15.37
N LEU A 137 34.43 11.31 14.37
CA LEU A 137 33.00 11.48 14.58
C LEU A 137 32.38 10.24 15.26
N VAL A 138 32.75 9.03 14.84
CA VAL A 138 32.32 7.79 15.50
C VAL A 138 32.75 7.72 16.96
N ASN A 139 33.98 8.14 17.28
CA ASN A 139 34.47 8.12 18.65
C ASN A 139 33.71 9.12 19.53
N GLN A 140 33.44 10.34 19.03
CA GLN A 140 32.60 11.31 19.73
C GLN A 140 31.18 10.76 19.97
N CYS A 141 30.60 10.10 18.97
CA CYS A 141 29.29 9.47 19.07
C CYS A 141 29.25 8.37 20.15
N LYS A 142 30.26 7.50 20.21
CA LYS A 142 30.33 6.42 21.21
C LYS A 142 30.54 6.96 22.64
N ASP A 143 31.24 8.08 22.77
CA ASP A 143 31.50 8.75 24.04
C ASP A 143 30.22 9.37 24.63
N ILE A 144 29.36 9.94 23.78
CA ILE A 144 28.19 10.72 24.21
C ILE A 144 26.86 9.95 24.15
N SER A 145 26.79 8.83 23.41
CA SER A 145 25.54 8.09 23.24
C SER A 145 25.26 7.17 24.45
N PRO A 146 24.10 7.33 25.12
CA PRO A 146 23.68 6.44 26.20
C PRO A 146 23.06 5.12 25.69
N ALA A 147 22.95 4.91 24.38
CA ALA A 147 22.27 3.75 23.82
C ALA A 147 23.15 2.49 23.89
N THR A 148 22.55 1.33 24.17
CA THR A 148 23.26 0.04 24.17
C THR A 148 23.66 -0.41 22.76
N ASN A 149 23.01 0.12 21.72
CA ASN A 149 23.28 -0.15 20.31
C ASN A 149 23.17 1.14 19.49
N PRO A 150 24.14 2.06 19.60
CA PRO A 150 24.04 3.36 18.95
C PRO A 150 24.43 3.28 17.46
N PRO A 151 23.97 4.23 16.62
CA PRO A 151 24.34 4.28 15.20
C PRO A 151 25.79 4.74 14.94
N CYS A 152 26.67 4.69 15.94
CA CYS A 152 28.05 5.16 15.88
C CYS A 152 28.97 4.21 15.09
N ASN A 153 28.74 4.16 13.78
CA ASN A 153 29.52 3.37 12.84
C ASN A 153 29.76 4.20 11.58
N ALA A 154 31.01 4.28 11.13
CA ALA A 154 31.38 5.07 9.97
C ALA A 154 30.86 4.50 8.63
N SER A 155 30.29 3.30 8.65
CA SER A 155 29.48 2.75 7.55
C SER A 155 28.06 3.33 7.47
N ASN A 156 27.60 4.06 8.51
CA ASN A 156 26.37 4.84 8.47
C ASN A 156 26.65 6.25 7.92
N SER A 157 25.59 7.00 7.60
CA SER A 157 25.74 8.39 7.15
C SER A 157 26.32 9.29 8.23
N CYS A 158 27.10 10.30 7.84
CA CYS A 158 27.60 11.24 8.83
C CYS A 158 26.47 11.99 9.53
N ASP A 159 25.36 12.27 8.85
CA ASP A 159 24.20 12.94 9.46
C ASP A 159 23.56 12.10 10.57
N LEU A 160 23.42 10.78 10.38
CA LEU A 160 22.91 9.89 11.42
C LEU A 160 23.84 9.87 12.65
N ILE A 161 25.16 9.94 12.43
CA ILE A 161 26.16 9.98 13.52
C ILE A 161 26.14 11.36 14.21
N ARG A 162 26.05 12.47 13.45
CA ARG A 162 25.96 13.84 13.96
C ARG A 162 24.69 14.07 14.79
N ASP A 163 23.56 13.55 14.33
CA ASP A 163 22.29 13.65 15.03
C ASP A 163 22.33 12.92 16.38
N GLU A 164 22.96 11.74 16.43
CA GLU A 164 23.14 11.01 17.68
C GLU A 164 24.08 11.74 18.65
N ILE A 165 25.16 12.35 18.15
CA ILE A 165 26.05 13.20 18.96
C ILE A 165 25.24 14.37 19.54
N LYS A 166 24.47 15.07 18.72
CA LYS A 166 23.64 16.20 19.14
C LYS A 166 22.63 15.79 20.21
N ARG A 167 21.98 14.63 20.02
CA ARG A 167 21.05 14.06 20.99
C ARG A 167 21.76 13.76 22.31
N GLY A 168 22.94 13.12 22.28
CA GLY A 168 23.75 12.87 23.48
C GLY A 168 24.17 14.17 24.18
N CYS A 169 24.67 15.16 23.42
CA CYS A 169 25.08 16.47 23.95
C CYS A 169 23.93 17.25 24.63
N SER A 170 22.68 17.01 24.22
CA SER A 170 21.49 17.59 24.89
C SER A 170 21.18 16.94 26.25
N MET A 171 21.70 15.75 26.52
CA MET A 171 21.46 14.98 27.75
C MET A 171 22.56 15.17 28.81
N VAL A 172 23.70 15.74 28.44
CA VAL A 172 24.80 16.01 29.37
C VAL A 172 24.57 17.34 30.09
N GLY A 173 24.75 17.35 31.42
CA GLY A 173 24.67 18.53 32.29
C GLY A 173 25.90 19.44 32.17
N ASP A 174 26.31 20.07 33.27
CA ASP A 174 27.28 21.20 33.25
C ASP A 174 28.69 20.88 32.72
N LYS A 175 29.08 19.60 32.62
CA LYS A 175 30.39 19.16 32.12
C LYS A 175 30.31 18.61 30.69
N LYS A 176 29.95 19.47 29.73
CA LYS A 176 29.87 19.06 28.32
C LYS A 176 31.26 18.92 27.68
N PRO A 177 31.51 17.87 26.90
CA PRO A 177 32.71 17.77 26.07
C PRO A 177 32.86 18.96 25.11
N ALA A 178 34.09 19.27 24.71
CA ALA A 178 34.37 20.42 23.83
C ALA A 178 33.64 20.35 22.47
N TYR A 179 33.35 19.15 21.97
CA TYR A 179 32.60 18.95 20.73
C TYR A 179 31.08 19.12 20.88
N CYS A 180 30.57 19.29 22.11
CA CYS A 180 29.17 19.58 22.42
C CYS A 180 28.89 21.08 22.62
N GLN A 181 29.87 21.95 22.34
CA GLN A 181 29.77 23.40 22.46
C GLN A 181 28.99 24.01 21.30
#